data_AF-A0A2U2BPY6-F1
#
_entry.id   AF-A0A2U2BPY6-F1
#
_cell.length_a   1.000
_cell.length_b   1.000
_cell.length_c   1.000
_cell.angle_alpha   90.00
_cell.angle_beta   90.00
_cell.angle_gamma   90.00
#
_symmetry.space_group_name_H-M   'P 1'
#
loop_
_entity.id
_entity.type
_entity.pdbx_description
1 polymer ?
#
loop_
_entity_poly.entity_id
_entity_poly.type
_entity_poly.pdbx_seq_one_letter_code
_entity_poly.pdbx_strand_id
1 'polypeptide(L)'
;MIRIDGAQLRVKRIRQSRNGAFCVADLSTAYGEFKVKDPLLDQFEEGEYQATVWISEIYLSQYIAFGKGVTEIRARLHDLQVESQAELSTAHEQAEPDPIDEQRPVRVAPPKKPVPPPSTAKDFSHFNKGGKPQSGSSGSGPQESTQGGHDGLLDAEMLRAIANRDPIKLDATVERALLRRQTAELGQRHGYRFDAKQQIWFAQ
;
A
#
# COMPACT_ATOMS: atom_id res chain seq x y z
N MET A 1 -7.39 -14.72 11.87
CA MET A 1 -6.46 -15.12 10.80
C MET A 1 -6.90 -16.48 10.30
N ILE A 2 -7.12 -16.61 8.99
CA ILE A 2 -7.60 -17.84 8.33
C ILE A 2 -6.40 -18.46 7.62
N ARG A 3 -6.04 -19.69 7.96
CA ARG A 3 -4.98 -20.44 7.28
C ARG A 3 -5.61 -21.35 6.23
N ILE A 4 -5.06 -21.33 5.01
CA ILE A 4 -5.48 -22.20 3.91
C ILE A 4 -4.23 -22.83 3.32
N ASP A 5 -4.15 -24.16 3.38
CA ASP A 5 -3.06 -24.93 2.81
C ASP A 5 -3.36 -25.28 1.34
N GLY A 6 -2.33 -25.38 0.50
CA GLY A 6 -2.46 -25.78 -0.91
C GLY A 6 -3.33 -24.83 -1.76
N ALA A 7 -3.30 -23.53 -1.47
CA ALA A 7 -4.02 -22.53 -2.26
C ALA A 7 -3.25 -22.22 -3.55
N GLN A 8 -4.00 -21.95 -4.62
CA GLN A 8 -3.43 -21.53 -5.90
C GLN A 8 -3.45 -20.01 -5.99
N LEU A 9 -2.26 -19.42 -6.07
CA LEU A 9 -2.07 -17.98 -6.18
C LEU A 9 -1.53 -17.67 -7.58
N ARG A 10 -2.39 -17.12 -8.42
CA ARG A 10 -2.04 -16.69 -9.78
C ARG A 10 -1.65 -15.22 -9.76
N VAL A 11 -0.34 -14.95 -9.67
CA VAL A 11 0.20 -13.60 -9.64
C VAL A 11 0.32 -13.05 -11.06
N LYS A 12 -0.21 -11.86 -11.27
CA LYS A 12 -0.22 -11.10 -12.52
C LYS A 12 0.49 -9.78 -12.31
N ARG A 13 1.37 -9.43 -13.23
CA ARG A 13 2.10 -8.16 -13.19
C ARG A 13 1.47 -7.15 -14.15
N ILE A 14 0.78 -6.17 -13.60
CA ILE A 14 0.15 -5.09 -14.37
C ILE A 14 1.20 -4.01 -14.62
N ARG A 15 1.58 -3.83 -15.90
CA ARG A 15 2.60 -2.84 -16.32
C ARG A 15 2.01 -1.48 -16.69
N GLN A 16 0.71 -1.44 -17.04
CA GLN A 16 0.04 -0.26 -17.59
C GLN A 16 -0.48 0.71 -16.51
N SER A 17 0.24 0.86 -15.39
CA SER A 17 -0.11 1.84 -14.35
C SER A 17 0.69 3.12 -14.45
N ARG A 18 0.04 4.24 -14.14
CA ARG A 18 0.69 5.55 -13.96
C ARG A 18 1.71 5.56 -12.82
N ASN A 19 1.53 4.72 -11.80
CA ASN A 19 2.36 4.69 -10.59
C ASN A 19 3.42 3.57 -10.62
N GLY A 20 3.74 3.03 -11.80
CA GLY A 20 4.69 1.93 -11.98
C GLY A 20 4.04 0.55 -11.90
N ALA A 21 4.77 -0.46 -12.37
CA ALA A 21 4.24 -1.83 -12.43
C ALA A 21 3.91 -2.37 -11.04
N PHE A 22 2.82 -3.14 -10.95
CA PHE A 22 2.34 -3.72 -9.71
C PHE A 22 1.85 -5.13 -9.90
N CYS A 23 1.85 -5.91 -8.83
CA CYS A 23 1.40 -7.29 -8.85
C CYS A 23 0.06 -7.44 -8.13
N VAL A 24 -0.83 -8.21 -8.74
CA VAL A 24 -2.11 -8.62 -8.18
C VAL A 24 -2.22 -10.12 -8.33
N ALA A 25 -3.04 -10.76 -7.52
CA ALA A 25 -3.25 -12.19 -7.66
C ALA A 25 -4.70 -12.59 -7.60
N ASP A 26 -5.02 -13.63 -8.36
CA ASP A 26 -6.23 -14.40 -8.20
C ASP A 26 -5.90 -15.55 -7.24
N LEU A 27 -6.52 -15.54 -6.06
CA LEU A 27 -6.36 -16.57 -5.04
C LEU A 27 -7.52 -17.55 -5.16
N SER A 28 -7.24 -18.76 -5.65
CA SER A 28 -8.20 -19.86 -5.72
C SER A 28 -7.97 -20.81 -4.54
N THR A 29 -9.05 -21.09 -3.81
CA THR A 29 -9.05 -21.91 -2.60
C THR A 29 -10.23 -22.87 -2.62
N ALA A 30 -10.24 -23.86 -1.72
CA ALA A 30 -11.39 -24.75 -1.53
C ALA A 30 -12.68 -24.01 -1.11
N TYR A 31 -12.57 -22.76 -0.63
CA TYR A 31 -13.68 -21.96 -0.13
C TYR A 31 -14.17 -20.91 -1.14
N GLY A 32 -13.52 -20.80 -2.30
CA GLY A 32 -13.85 -19.85 -3.35
C GLY A 32 -12.63 -19.11 -3.90
N GLU A 33 -12.92 -18.13 -4.75
CA GLU A 33 -11.93 -17.30 -5.43
C GLU A 33 -11.95 -15.87 -4.89
N PHE A 34 -10.76 -15.32 -4.63
CA PHE A 34 -10.59 -13.99 -4.06
C PHE A 34 -9.56 -13.19 -4.84
N LYS A 35 -9.80 -11.88 -4.99
CA LYS A 35 -8.80 -10.96 -5.52
C LYS A 35 -7.83 -10.53 -4.43
N VAL A 36 -6.53 -10.62 -4.67
CA VAL A 36 -5.49 -10.18 -3.75
C VAL A 36 -4.74 -9.01 -4.37
N LYS A 37 -4.83 -7.85 -3.71
CA LYS A 37 -4.15 -6.61 -4.09
C LYS A 37 -3.23 -6.15 -2.96
N ASP A 38 -2.53 -7.10 -2.35
CA ASP A 38 -1.64 -6.86 -1.21
C ASP A 38 -0.25 -6.36 -1.66
N PRO A 39 0.40 -5.41 -0.93
CA PRO A 39 1.76 -4.98 -1.22
C PRO A 39 2.78 -6.12 -1.27
N LEU A 40 2.62 -7.16 -0.46
CA LEU A 40 3.49 -8.35 -0.44
C LEU A 40 3.74 -8.91 -1.84
N LEU A 41 2.72 -8.89 -2.70
CA LEU A 41 2.79 -9.42 -4.06
C LEU A 41 3.73 -8.64 -4.98
N ASP A 42 4.01 -7.37 -4.70
CA ASP A 42 4.85 -6.52 -5.58
C ASP A 42 6.31 -7.02 -5.66
N GLN A 43 6.74 -7.90 -4.75
CA GLN A 43 8.04 -8.58 -4.81
C GLN A 43 8.02 -9.82 -5.73
N PHE A 44 6.84 -10.39 -5.99
CA PHE A 44 6.68 -11.63 -6.74
C PHE A 44 6.73 -11.38 -8.25
N GLU A 45 7.23 -12.39 -8.97
CA GLU A 45 7.16 -12.42 -10.43
C GLU A 45 5.79 -12.95 -10.88
N GLU A 46 5.43 -12.65 -12.12
CA GLU A 46 4.24 -13.22 -12.74
C GLU A 46 4.37 -14.74 -12.84
N GLY A 47 3.36 -15.47 -12.36
CA GLY A 47 3.50 -16.91 -12.13
C GLY A 47 2.32 -17.52 -11.40
N GLU A 48 2.21 -18.84 -11.48
CA GLU A 48 1.28 -19.62 -10.66
C GLU A 48 2.05 -20.21 -9.49
N TYR A 49 1.56 -19.96 -8.29
CA TYR A 49 2.19 -20.41 -7.06
C TYR A 49 1.22 -21.31 -6.30
N GLN A 50 1.69 -22.49 -5.90
CA GLN A 50 1.02 -23.27 -4.87
C GLN A 50 1.61 -22.83 -3.54
N ALA A 51 0.75 -22.40 -2.63
CA ALA A 51 1.20 -21.83 -1.37
C ALA A 51 0.21 -22.07 -0.24
N THR A 52 0.74 -22.14 0.97
CA THR A 52 -0.06 -21.98 2.18
C THR A 52 -0.22 -20.47 2.44
N VAL A 53 -1.46 -19.99 2.55
CA VAL A 53 -1.79 -18.57 2.76
C VAL A 53 -2.40 -18.33 4.14
N TRP A 54 -2.01 -17.22 4.76
CA TRP A 54 -2.66 -16.70 5.96
C TRP A 54 -3.40 -15.43 5.61
N ILE A 55 -4.72 -15.48 5.68
CA ILE A 55 -5.61 -14.35 5.35
C ILE A 55 -5.97 -13.61 6.64
N SER A 56 -5.74 -12.30 6.65
CA SER A 56 -6.14 -11.40 7.74
C SER A 56 -7.65 -11.17 7.72
N GLU A 57 -8.18 -10.81 6.55
CA GLU A 57 -9.58 -10.46 6.34
C GLU A 57 -10.01 -10.77 4.90
N ILE A 58 -11.29 -11.13 4.75
CA ILE A 58 -11.98 -11.23 3.46
C ILE A 58 -13.07 -10.16 3.47
N TYR A 59 -13.08 -9.28 2.47
CA TYR A 59 -13.96 -8.13 2.44
C TYR A 59 -14.45 -7.81 1.03
N LEU A 60 -15.64 -7.20 0.96
CA LEU A 60 -16.17 -6.69 -0.29
C LEU A 60 -15.55 -5.33 -0.59
N SER A 61 -14.94 -5.19 -1.77
CA SER A 61 -14.39 -3.93 -2.25
C SER A 61 -15.17 -3.42 -3.45
N GLN A 62 -15.42 -2.12 -3.48
CA GLN A 62 -16.16 -1.47 -4.56
C GLN A 62 -15.33 -0.29 -5.08
N TYR A 63 -15.18 -0.20 -6.39
CA TYR A 63 -14.52 0.92 -7.04
C TYR A 63 -15.21 1.28 -8.36
N ILE A 64 -14.97 2.49 -8.85
CA ILE A 64 -15.49 2.95 -10.14
C ILE A 64 -14.31 3.07 -11.10
N ALA A 65 -14.38 2.36 -12.22
CA ALA A 65 -13.39 2.43 -13.29
C ALA A 65 -14.08 2.40 -14.66
N PHE A 66 -13.59 3.20 -15.61
CA PHE A 66 -14.13 3.25 -16.98
C PHE A 66 -15.66 3.46 -17.05
N GLY A 67 -16.22 4.26 -16.13
CA GLY A 67 -17.66 4.52 -16.04
C GLY A 67 -18.50 3.35 -15.50
N LYS A 68 -17.87 2.28 -15.00
CA LYS A 68 -18.53 1.11 -14.41
C LYS A 68 -18.22 1.00 -12.92
N GLY A 69 -19.23 0.71 -12.10
CA GLY A 69 -19.04 0.29 -10.72
C GLY A 69 -18.67 -1.20 -10.68
N VAL A 70 -17.50 -1.52 -10.15
CA VAL A 70 -16.99 -2.89 -10.01
C VAL A 70 -17.03 -3.26 -8.54
N THR A 71 -17.50 -4.47 -8.24
CA THR A 71 -17.54 -5.04 -6.90
C THR A 71 -16.79 -6.37 -6.91
N GLU A 72 -15.84 -6.54 -6.00
CA GLU A 72 -14.97 -7.72 -5.92
C GLU A 72 -14.87 -8.21 -4.48
N ILE A 73 -14.79 -9.53 -4.29
CA ILE A 73 -14.43 -10.11 -2.99
C ILE A 73 -12.90 -10.15 -2.93
N ARG A 74 -12.33 -9.43 -1.97
CA ARG A 74 -10.88 -9.32 -1.78
C ARG A 74 -10.44 -10.04 -0.52
N ALA A 75 -9.24 -10.62 -0.58
CA ALA A 75 -8.55 -11.17 0.58
C ALA A 75 -7.29 -10.34 0.86
N ARG A 76 -7.11 -9.92 2.11
CA ARG A 76 -5.87 -9.31 2.58
C ARG A 76 -4.98 -10.39 3.18
N LEU A 77 -3.77 -10.51 2.66
CA LEU A 77 -2.81 -11.48 3.16
C LEU A 77 -2.16 -10.93 4.44
N HIS A 78 -1.97 -11.82 5.40
CA HIS A 78 -1.07 -11.61 6.53
C HIS A 78 0.32 -12.14 6.17
N ASP A 79 0.36 -13.35 5.61
CA ASP A 79 1.58 -14.06 5.27
C ASP A 79 1.31 -15.08 4.15
N LEU A 80 2.38 -15.53 3.50
CA LEU A 80 2.37 -16.45 2.36
C LEU A 80 3.58 -17.39 2.48
N GLN A 81 3.38 -18.68 2.27
CA GLN A 81 4.47 -19.65 2.17
C GLN A 81 4.36 -20.42 0.86
N VAL A 82 5.28 -20.19 -0.07
CA VAL A 82 5.29 -20.84 -1.38
C VAL A 82 5.88 -22.25 -1.29
N GLU A 83 5.14 -23.22 -1.81
CA GLU A 83 5.54 -24.63 -1.88
C GLU A 83 6.12 -24.95 -3.28
N SER A 84 5.41 -24.53 -4.33
CA SER A 84 5.85 -24.71 -5.72
C SER A 84 5.52 -23.49 -6.59
N GLN A 85 6.33 -23.27 -7.62
CA GLN A 85 6.16 -22.22 -8.60
C GLN A 85 6.10 -22.84 -9.99
N ALA A 86 5.13 -22.41 -10.79
CA ALA A 86 4.98 -22.70 -12.21
C ALA A 86 4.92 -21.40 -13.00
N GLU A 87 5.44 -21.41 -14.22
CA GLU A 87 5.42 -20.26 -15.12
C GLU A 87 4.04 -20.13 -15.76
N LEU A 88 3.51 -18.92 -15.82
CA LEU A 88 2.15 -18.69 -16.26
C LEU A 88 2.08 -18.63 -17.79
N SER A 89 1.24 -19.46 -18.41
CA SER A 89 0.98 -19.35 -19.86
C SER A 89 0.27 -18.04 -20.16
N THR A 90 0.79 -17.27 -21.10
CA THR A 90 0.37 -15.90 -21.43
C THR A 90 -1.05 -15.87 -22.01
N ALA A 91 -2.07 -15.84 -21.15
CA ALA A 91 -3.46 -15.63 -21.55
C ALA A 91 -3.84 -14.15 -21.43
N HIS A 92 -4.55 -13.66 -22.44
CA HIS A 92 -4.78 -12.24 -22.75
C HIS A 92 -5.50 -11.44 -21.65
N GLU A 93 -5.12 -10.16 -21.58
CA GLU A 93 -5.29 -9.21 -20.48
C GLU A 93 -6.72 -8.73 -20.20
N GLN A 94 -7.02 -8.51 -18.92
CA GLN A 94 -7.96 -7.48 -18.49
C GLN A 94 -7.16 -6.35 -17.84
N ALA A 95 -7.42 -5.10 -18.27
CA ALA A 95 -6.82 -3.91 -17.66
C ALA A 95 -7.34 -3.72 -16.23
N GLU A 96 -6.56 -4.13 -15.24
CA GLU A 96 -6.88 -3.91 -13.82
C GLU A 96 -6.38 -2.52 -13.36
N PRO A 97 -7.22 -1.73 -12.67
CA PRO A 97 -6.79 -0.45 -12.12
C PRO A 97 -5.78 -0.61 -10.98
N ASP A 98 -4.87 0.36 -10.84
CA ASP A 98 -3.85 0.35 -9.79
C ASP A 98 -4.48 0.50 -8.40
N PRO A 99 -4.20 -0.42 -7.47
CA PRO A 99 -4.66 -0.35 -6.09
C PRO A 99 -4.31 0.96 -5.37
N ILE A 100 -3.23 1.65 -5.77
CA ILE A 100 -2.89 2.98 -5.22
C ILE A 100 -3.92 4.05 -5.63
N ASP A 101 -4.46 3.98 -6.85
CA ASP A 101 -5.43 4.97 -7.34
C ASP A 101 -6.83 4.75 -6.73
N GLU A 102 -7.15 3.52 -6.31
CA GLU A 102 -8.43 3.13 -5.69
C GLU A 102 -8.61 3.63 -4.24
N GLN A 103 -7.53 3.97 -3.53
CA GLN A 103 -7.54 4.33 -2.10
C GLN A 103 -8.23 5.66 -1.75
N ARG A 104 -8.89 6.32 -2.71
CA ARG A 104 -9.77 7.45 -2.43
C ARG A 104 -11.21 6.97 -2.35
N PRO A 105 -11.76 6.68 -1.15
CA PRO A 105 -13.20 6.71 -1.00
C PRO A 105 -13.64 8.12 -1.38
N VAL A 106 -14.47 8.22 -2.41
CA VAL A 106 -15.18 9.46 -2.72
C VAL A 106 -16.06 9.72 -1.51
N ARG A 107 -15.56 10.50 -0.55
CA ARG A 107 -16.40 11.13 0.46
C ARG A 107 -17.31 12.08 -0.33
N VAL A 108 -18.51 11.62 -0.66
CA VAL A 108 -19.61 12.51 -0.99
C VAL A 108 -19.71 13.47 0.18
N ALA A 109 -19.29 14.72 -0.05
CA ALA A 109 -19.40 15.75 0.95
C ALA A 109 -20.88 15.81 1.38
N PRO A 110 -21.19 15.76 2.68
CA PRO A 110 -22.57 15.93 3.12
C PRO A 110 -23.08 17.26 2.56
N PRO A 111 -24.33 17.31 2.05
CA PRO A 111 -24.89 18.55 1.55
C PRO A 111 -24.77 19.63 2.64
N LYS A 112 -24.17 20.77 2.30
CA LYS A 112 -24.06 21.91 3.22
C LYS A 112 -25.46 22.23 3.74
N LYS A 113 -25.68 22.05 5.05
CA LYS A 113 -26.92 22.48 5.69
C LYS A 113 -27.11 23.98 5.40
N PRO A 114 -28.30 24.43 4.99
CA PRO A 114 -28.54 25.84 4.71
C PRO A 114 -28.32 26.66 5.99
N VAL A 115 -27.51 27.71 5.88
CA VAL A 115 -27.25 28.67 6.96
C VAL A 115 -28.53 29.48 7.17
N PRO A 116 -29.14 29.51 8.37
CA PRO A 116 -30.27 30.39 8.63
C PRO A 116 -29.82 31.85 8.61
N PRO A 117 -30.67 32.78 8.13
CA PRO A 117 -30.31 34.19 8.00
C PRO A 117 -30.09 34.84 9.39
N PRO A 118 -29.22 35.87 9.49
CA PRO A 118 -28.93 36.55 10.74
C PRO A 118 -30.16 37.31 11.23
N SER A 119 -30.68 36.90 12.39
CA SER A 119 -31.75 37.62 13.10
C SER A 119 -31.17 38.86 13.76
N THR A 120 -31.58 40.03 13.27
CA THR A 120 -31.41 41.32 13.92
C THR A 120 -32.28 41.43 15.17
N ALA A 121 -31.69 41.65 16.33
CA ALA A 121 -32.35 42.29 17.48
C ALA A 121 -31.30 42.99 18.35
N LYS A 122 -31.61 44.23 18.72
CA LYS A 122 -30.75 45.23 19.39
C LYS A 122 -30.85 45.16 20.91
N ASP A 123 -29.80 45.69 21.56
CA ASP A 123 -29.70 46.33 22.89
C ASP A 123 -30.14 45.49 24.12
N PHE A 124 -29.42 45.41 25.25
CA PHE A 124 -29.02 46.52 26.12
C PHE A 124 -27.69 46.27 26.88
N SER A 125 -26.86 47.31 26.84
CA SER A 125 -25.85 47.83 27.78
C SER A 125 -25.72 47.27 29.22
N HIS A 126 -24.49 46.96 29.68
CA HIS A 126 -23.62 47.80 30.55
C HIS A 126 -22.53 47.00 31.32
N PHE A 127 -21.34 47.64 31.46
CA PHE A 127 -20.31 47.43 32.51
C PHE A 127 -19.39 46.19 32.35
N ASN A 128 -18.04 46.23 32.38
CA ASN A 128 -17.07 47.15 32.96
C ASN A 128 -15.68 47.04 32.28
N LYS A 129 -14.87 48.08 32.55
CA LYS A 129 -13.48 48.40 32.16
C LYS A 129 -12.42 47.31 32.30
N GLY A 130 -11.43 47.37 31.39
CA GLY A 130 -10.03 47.61 31.75
C GLY A 130 -8.99 46.55 31.40
N GLY A 131 -8.01 46.90 30.54
CA GLY A 131 -6.66 46.32 30.57
C GLY A 131 -6.16 45.59 29.32
N LYS A 132 -5.29 46.25 28.55
CA LYS A 132 -4.17 45.69 27.75
C LYS A 132 -2.93 46.56 28.09
N PRO A 133 -1.66 46.20 27.77
CA PRO A 133 -1.09 45.06 27.02
C PRO A 133 -0.08 44.28 27.91
N GLN A 134 0.73 43.26 27.54
CA GLN A 134 1.76 43.16 26.50
C GLN A 134 2.51 41.80 26.63
N SER A 135 3.06 41.31 25.51
CA SER A 135 4.34 40.58 25.32
C SER A 135 4.77 39.39 26.21
N GLY A 136 5.08 38.27 25.55
CA GLY A 136 6.40 37.64 25.69
C GLY A 136 6.46 36.15 26.05
N SER A 137 7.48 35.49 25.49
CA SER A 137 8.02 34.16 25.81
C SER A 137 7.38 32.98 25.06
N SER A 138 7.94 32.57 23.92
CA SER A 138 9.12 31.67 23.82
C SER A 138 8.84 30.28 24.39
N GLY A 139 8.58 29.34 23.49
CA GLY A 139 8.46 27.91 23.77
C GLY A 139 9.04 27.15 22.57
N SER A 140 10.35 27.03 22.57
CA SER A 140 11.16 26.17 21.71
C SER A 140 10.70 24.72 21.82
N GLY A 141 10.14 24.18 20.73
CA GLY A 141 10.04 22.74 20.51
C GLY A 141 11.26 22.27 19.70
N PRO A 142 12.03 21.26 20.15
CA PRO A 142 13.20 20.80 19.43
C PRO A 142 12.84 20.30 18.03
N GLN A 143 13.51 20.90 17.05
CA GLN A 143 13.80 20.26 15.78
C GLN A 143 14.58 18.96 16.07
N GLU A 144 14.01 17.84 15.67
CA GLU A 144 14.79 16.73 15.12
C GLU A 144 14.38 16.58 13.65
N SER A 145 14.67 17.63 12.89
CA SER A 145 14.87 17.50 11.46
C SER A 145 16.28 16.96 11.26
N THR A 146 16.45 15.63 11.36
CA THR A 146 17.68 14.97 10.92
C THR A 146 17.75 15.09 9.41
N GLN A 147 18.46 16.12 8.96
CA GLN A 147 18.99 16.20 7.61
C GLN A 147 20.01 15.08 7.43
N GLY A 148 19.62 14.08 6.64
CA GLY A 148 20.52 13.16 5.97
C GLY A 148 19.99 12.97 4.55
N GLY A 149 20.57 13.70 3.60
CA GLY A 149 20.27 13.56 2.18
C GLY A 149 20.77 12.22 1.65
N HIS A 150 20.01 11.18 1.91
CA HIS A 150 20.04 9.89 1.22
C HIS A 150 18.58 9.62 0.94
N ASP A 151 18.21 9.43 -0.32
CA ASP A 151 16.84 9.05 -0.71
C ASP A 151 16.40 7.92 0.23
N GLY A 152 15.48 8.20 1.16
CA GLY A 152 15.16 7.36 2.34
C GLY A 152 14.46 6.05 1.99
N LEU A 153 14.70 5.59 0.77
CA LEU A 153 14.20 4.39 0.15
C LEU A 153 14.87 3.14 0.72
N LEU A 154 16.20 3.17 0.89
CA LEU A 154 16.98 2.09 1.48
C LEU A 154 17.66 2.62 2.73
N ASP A 155 17.54 1.92 3.84
CA ASP A 155 18.19 2.29 5.09
C ASP A 155 19.70 1.98 5.05
N ALA A 156 20.43 2.50 6.04
CA ALA A 156 21.89 2.33 6.09
C ALA A 156 22.31 0.86 6.25
N GLU A 157 21.47 0.02 6.86
CA GLU A 157 21.72 -1.40 7.03
C GLU A 157 21.59 -2.16 5.70
N MET A 158 20.51 -1.93 4.96
CA MET A 158 20.29 -2.53 3.66
C MET A 158 21.33 -2.07 2.65
N LEU A 159 21.76 -0.80 2.68
CA LEU A 159 22.87 -0.32 1.84
C LEU A 159 24.20 -1.04 2.15
N ARG A 160 24.48 -1.36 3.42
CA ARG A 160 25.65 -2.14 3.81
C ARG A 160 25.53 -3.59 3.32
N ALA A 161 24.36 -4.20 3.48
CA ALA A 161 24.09 -5.55 2.98
C ALA A 161 24.26 -5.62 1.45
N ILE A 162 23.78 -4.62 0.71
CA ILE A 162 23.99 -4.47 -0.74
C ILE A 162 25.48 -4.39 -1.07
N ALA A 163 26.25 -3.58 -0.34
CA ALA A 163 27.69 -3.42 -0.58
C ALA A 163 28.45 -4.74 -0.36
N ASN A 164 28.01 -5.56 0.59
CA ASN A 164 28.58 -6.88 0.88
C ASN A 164 28.01 -8.01 0.01
N ARG A 165 26.99 -7.74 -0.82
CA ARG A 165 26.21 -8.75 -1.56
C ARG A 165 25.51 -9.78 -0.65
N ASP A 166 25.15 -9.36 0.55
CA ASP A 166 24.41 -10.20 1.49
C ASP A 166 22.93 -10.36 1.06
N PRO A 167 22.24 -11.45 1.48
CA PRO A 167 20.81 -11.62 1.24
C PRO A 167 19.97 -10.58 1.98
N ILE A 168 18.92 -10.07 1.32
CA ILE A 168 18.10 -8.97 1.84
C ILE A 168 16.64 -9.40 1.94
N LYS A 169 16.00 -9.11 3.07
CA LYS A 169 14.56 -9.29 3.25
C LYS A 169 13.89 -7.93 3.33
N LEU A 170 12.94 -7.67 2.44
CA LEU A 170 12.11 -6.46 2.50
C LEU A 170 10.95 -6.64 3.47
N ASP A 171 10.60 -5.57 4.16
CA ASP A 171 9.42 -5.52 5.01
C ASP A 171 8.17 -5.30 4.17
N ALA A 172 7.33 -6.33 4.03
CA ALA A 172 6.09 -6.26 3.27
C ALA A 172 4.98 -5.44 3.96
N THR A 173 5.17 -5.01 5.21
CA THR A 173 4.19 -4.21 5.96
C THR A 173 4.26 -2.72 5.65
N VAL A 174 5.31 -2.27 4.95
CA VAL A 174 5.47 -0.88 4.53
C VAL A 174 4.44 -0.47 3.46
N GLU A 175 4.34 0.83 3.21
CA GLU A 175 3.46 1.35 2.17
C GLU A 175 3.82 0.76 0.79
N ARG A 176 2.79 0.38 0.03
CA ARG A 176 2.92 -0.21 -1.30
C ARG A 176 3.84 0.58 -2.23
N ALA A 177 3.72 1.91 -2.24
CA ALA A 177 4.55 2.77 -3.07
C ALA A 177 6.04 2.68 -2.73
N LEU A 178 6.37 2.58 -1.43
CA LEU A 178 7.74 2.42 -0.96
C LEU A 178 8.29 1.04 -1.34
N LEU A 179 7.53 -0.03 -1.06
CA LEU A 179 7.94 -1.40 -1.36
C LEU A 179 8.22 -1.62 -2.85
N ARG A 180 7.39 -1.04 -3.73
CA ARG A 180 7.61 -1.07 -5.19
C ARG A 180 8.92 -0.41 -5.58
N ARG A 181 9.23 0.75 -5.00
CA ARG A 181 10.48 1.47 -5.27
C ARG A 181 11.69 0.66 -4.77
N GLN A 182 11.61 0.06 -3.58
CA GLN A 182 12.68 -0.76 -3.01
C GLN A 182 12.96 -2.01 -3.87
N THR A 183 11.89 -2.69 -4.28
CA THR A 183 11.93 -3.83 -5.20
C THR A 183 12.59 -3.45 -6.53
N ALA A 184 12.18 -2.34 -7.13
CA ALA A 184 12.75 -1.86 -8.39
C ALA A 184 14.23 -1.48 -8.24
N GLU A 185 14.60 -0.84 -7.14
CA GLU A 185 15.99 -0.46 -6.84
C GLU A 185 16.90 -1.68 -6.70
N LEU A 186 16.48 -2.67 -5.89
CA LEU A 186 17.22 -3.92 -5.69
C LEU A 186 17.40 -4.69 -7.00
N GLY A 187 16.32 -4.87 -7.76
CA GLY A 187 16.37 -5.62 -9.01
C GLY A 187 17.16 -4.90 -10.12
N GLN A 188 16.83 -3.63 -10.38
CA GLN A 188 17.34 -2.92 -11.57
C GLN A 188 18.71 -2.28 -11.36
N ARG A 189 18.97 -1.70 -10.17
CA ARG A 189 20.25 -1.00 -9.92
C ARG A 189 21.27 -1.90 -9.25
N HIS A 190 20.84 -2.83 -8.39
CA HIS A 190 21.75 -3.67 -7.60
C HIS A 190 21.87 -5.12 -8.11
N GLY A 191 21.06 -5.53 -9.09
CA GLY A 191 21.15 -6.85 -9.69
C GLY A 191 20.75 -7.99 -8.75
N TYR A 192 19.81 -7.73 -7.83
CA TYR A 192 19.26 -8.77 -6.96
C TYR A 192 18.08 -9.48 -7.63
N ARG A 193 17.91 -10.76 -7.30
CA ARG A 193 16.76 -11.57 -7.72
C ARG A 193 15.98 -12.05 -6.49
N PHE A 194 14.66 -11.99 -6.57
CA PHE A 194 13.77 -12.46 -5.52
C PHE A 194 13.58 -13.98 -5.60
N ASP A 195 13.74 -14.66 -4.47
CA ASP A 195 13.33 -16.05 -4.28
C ASP A 195 11.95 -16.07 -3.60
N ALA A 196 10.92 -16.54 -4.31
CA ALA A 196 9.55 -16.58 -3.81
C ALA A 196 9.33 -17.58 -2.65
N LYS A 197 10.14 -18.64 -2.55
CA LYS A 197 10.04 -19.65 -1.48
C LYS A 197 10.60 -19.11 -0.18
N GLN A 198 11.74 -18.43 -0.25
CA GLN A 198 12.39 -17.86 0.93
C GLN A 198 11.92 -16.44 1.24
N GLN A 199 11.30 -15.77 0.27
CA GLN A 199 10.97 -14.35 0.30
C GLN A 199 12.18 -13.46 0.62
N ILE A 200 13.31 -13.80 0.01
CA ILE A 200 14.60 -13.15 0.20
C ILE A 200 15.16 -12.78 -1.18
N TRP A 201 15.81 -11.63 -1.24
CA TRP A 201 16.53 -11.15 -2.40
C TRP A 201 18.00 -11.59 -2.32
N PHE A 202 18.49 -12.21 -3.40
CA PHE A 202 19.88 -12.64 -3.54
C PHE A 202 20.59 -11.88 -4.65
N ALA A 203 21.83 -11.45 -4.40
CA ALA A 203 22.68 -10.84 -5.42
C ALA A 203 22.97 -11.87 -6.54
N GLN A 204 22.92 -11.41 -7.80
CA GLN A 204 23.33 -12.21 -8.96
C GLN A 204 24.81 -12.02 -9.32
#